data_AF-A0A946ILL0-F1
#
_entry.id   AF-A0A946ILL0-F1
#
_cell.length_a   1.000
_cell.length_b   1.000
_cell.length_c   1.000
_cell.angle_alpha   90.00
_cell.angle_beta   90.00
_cell.angle_gamma   90.00
#
_symmetry.space_group_name_H-M   'P 1'
#
loop_
_entity.id
_entity.type
_entity.pdbx_description
1 polymer ?
#
loop_
_entity_poly.entity_id
_entity_poly.type
_entity_poly.pdbx_seq_one_letter_code
_entity_poly.pdbx_strand_id
1 'polypeptide(L)'
;MTDKKLNDLDGLENLPGFKRGNPTYFENEVIDHLISITLELGAELWVVKDRLAHVEEVLSEHNKLSLDSLSTGKPSALLQEQLDLERTQIIKRIYGRLYSKYGGDVAEEKSAI
;
A
#
# COMPACT_ATOMS: atom_id res chain seq x y z
N MET A 1 -16.16 30.65 34.58
CA MET A 1 -16.59 31.01 33.21
C MET A 1 -15.57 30.36 32.27
N THR A 2 -15.34 29.05 32.26
CA THR A 2 -16.25 27.95 31.85
C THR A 2 -17.01 28.26 30.56
N ASP A 3 -16.86 27.36 29.59
CA ASP A 3 -17.68 27.17 28.39
C ASP A 3 -17.43 28.07 27.16
N LYS A 4 -16.22 28.03 26.59
CA LYS A 4 -15.99 28.53 25.21
C LYS A 4 -15.41 27.52 24.23
N LYS A 5 -15.27 26.24 24.61
CA LYS A 5 -14.71 25.16 23.76
C LYS A 5 -15.76 24.17 23.24
N LEU A 6 -17.05 24.33 23.59
CA LEU A 6 -18.09 23.35 23.24
C LEU A 6 -18.67 23.55 21.83
N ASN A 7 -18.57 24.75 21.24
CA ASN A 7 -19.22 25.08 19.97
C ASN A 7 -18.38 24.81 18.71
N ASP A 8 -17.10 24.45 18.84
CA ASP A 8 -16.23 24.18 17.68
C ASP A 8 -16.35 22.73 17.16
N LEU A 9 -17.22 21.92 17.77
CA LEU A 9 -17.48 20.53 17.39
C LEU A 9 -18.81 20.35 16.64
N ASP A 10 -19.61 21.41 16.53
CA ASP A 10 -20.86 21.39 15.76
C ASP A 10 -20.56 21.23 14.27
N GLY A 11 -21.15 20.20 13.65
CA GLY A 11 -21.00 19.90 12.23
C GLY A 11 -19.86 18.93 11.87
N LEU A 12 -19.06 18.45 12.84
CA LEU A 12 -18.11 17.36 12.58
C LEU A 12 -18.81 16.10 12.08
N GLU A 13 -20.03 15.86 12.52
CA GLU A 13 -20.89 14.76 12.08
C GLU A 13 -21.23 14.79 10.58
N ASN A 14 -21.12 15.96 9.95
CA ASN A 14 -21.35 16.16 8.52
C ASN A 14 -20.06 16.01 7.69
N LEU A 15 -18.91 15.79 8.33
CA LEU A 15 -17.67 15.59 7.60
C LEU A 15 -17.64 14.19 6.94
N PRO A 16 -17.10 14.11 5.72
CA PRO A 16 -16.90 12.83 5.05
C PRO A 16 -16.01 11.92 5.91
N GLY A 17 -16.43 10.68 6.08
CA GLY A 17 -15.74 9.67 6.87
C GLY A 17 -15.85 9.80 8.39
N PHE A 18 -16.73 10.67 8.92
CA PHE A 18 -16.91 10.83 10.37
C PHE A 18 -17.44 9.56 11.07
N LYS A 19 -18.34 8.81 10.44
CA LYS A 19 -18.89 7.55 10.99
C LYS A 19 -17.86 6.42 10.91
N ARG A 20 -17.27 6.06 12.05
CA ARG A 20 -16.36 4.92 12.16
C ARG A 20 -17.11 3.60 11.93
N GLY A 21 -16.65 2.80 10.95
CA GLY A 21 -17.19 1.47 10.61
C GLY A 21 -17.80 1.38 9.21
N ASN A 22 -18.37 2.48 8.69
CA ASN A 22 -18.76 2.61 7.29
C ASN A 22 -18.65 4.09 6.86
N PRO A 23 -17.42 4.60 6.70
CA PRO A 23 -17.20 6.00 6.36
C PRO A 23 -17.69 6.29 4.94
N THR A 24 -18.66 7.19 4.81
CA THR A 24 -19.12 7.73 3.52
C THR A 24 -18.29 8.95 3.17
N TYR A 25 -17.67 8.98 1.98
CA TYR A 25 -16.81 10.08 1.55
C TYR A 25 -17.40 10.85 0.37
N PHE A 26 -17.87 10.14 -0.66
CA PHE A 26 -18.32 10.71 -1.93
C PHE A 26 -19.80 10.43 -2.23
N GLU A 27 -20.54 9.87 -1.26
CA GLU A 27 -21.96 9.49 -1.40
C GLU A 27 -22.24 8.51 -2.55
N ASN A 28 -21.18 7.87 -3.06
CA ASN A 28 -21.23 6.85 -4.08
C ASN A 28 -20.61 5.58 -3.52
N GLU A 29 -21.45 4.55 -3.35
CA GLU A 29 -21.06 3.30 -2.72
C GLU A 29 -19.84 2.65 -3.37
N VAL A 30 -19.74 2.65 -4.69
CA VAL A 30 -18.62 2.03 -5.41
C VAL A 30 -17.32 2.80 -5.16
N ILE A 31 -17.38 4.13 -5.18
CA ILE A 31 -16.21 4.99 -4.95
C ILE A 31 -15.76 4.87 -3.49
N ASP A 32 -16.69 4.88 -2.54
CA ASP A 32 -16.38 4.78 -1.11
C ASP A 32 -15.82 3.40 -0.73
N HIS A 33 -16.29 2.32 -1.37
CA HIS A 33 -15.70 0.99 -1.22
C HIS A 33 -14.28 0.93 -1.77
N LEU A 34 -14.04 1.49 -2.96
CA LEU A 34 -12.69 1.53 -3.55
C LEU A 34 -11.73 2.30 -2.63
N ILE A 35 -12.18 3.44 -2.08
CA ILE A 35 -11.37 4.23 -1.15
C ILE A 35 -11.08 3.44 0.13
N SER A 36 -12.08 2.78 0.70
CA SER A 36 -11.90 1.93 1.88
C SER A 36 -10.84 0.86 1.64
N ILE A 37 -10.90 0.16 0.50
CA ILE A 37 -9.88 -0.83 0.10
C ILE A 37 -8.49 -0.16 -0.01
N THR A 38 -8.39 1.01 -0.64
CA THR A 38 -7.09 1.69 -0.77
C THR A 38 -6.52 2.15 0.57
N LEU A 39 -7.36 2.60 1.50
CA LEU A 39 -6.97 3.00 2.84
C LEU A 39 -6.50 1.79 3.66
N GLU A 40 -7.22 0.67 3.58
CA GLU A 40 -6.83 -0.60 4.22
C GLU A 40 -5.50 -1.11 3.67
N LEU A 41 -5.31 -1.12 2.35
CA LEU A 41 -4.03 -1.48 1.73
C LEU A 41 -2.90 -0.54 2.16
N GLY A 42 -3.17 0.76 2.26
CA GLY A 42 -2.20 1.74 2.74
C GLY A 42 -1.80 1.49 4.20
N ALA A 43 -2.75 1.12 5.06
CA ALA A 43 -2.49 0.77 6.45
C ALA A 43 -1.60 -0.47 6.57
N GLU A 44 -1.91 -1.55 5.83
CA GLU A 44 -1.10 -2.77 5.80
C GLU A 44 0.30 -2.52 5.24
N LEU A 45 0.42 -1.69 4.19
CA LEU A 45 1.71 -1.29 3.64
C LEU A 45 2.55 -0.55 4.69
N TRP A 46 1.92 0.27 5.54
CA TRP A 46 2.61 0.97 6.62
C TRP A 46 3.15 -0.01 7.68
N VAL A 47 2.39 -1.04 8.04
CA VAL A 47 2.85 -2.10 8.95
C VAL A 47 4.08 -2.81 8.38
N VAL A 48 4.08 -3.11 7.08
CA VAL A 48 5.25 -3.72 6.42
C VAL A 48 6.47 -2.79 6.46
N LYS A 49 6.26 -1.49 6.21
CA LYS A 49 7.31 -0.47 6.29
C LYS A 49 7.90 -0.37 7.70
N ASP A 50 7.06 -0.34 8.74
CA ASP A 50 7.53 -0.28 10.14
C ASP A 50 8.37 -1.52 10.49
N ARG A 51 7.94 -2.70 10.05
CA ARG A 51 8.71 -3.94 10.23
C ARG A 51 10.05 -3.91 9.48
N LEU A 52 10.07 -3.38 8.26
CA LEU A 52 11.30 -3.23 7.49
C LEU A 52 12.28 -2.27 8.19
N ALA A 53 11.79 -1.13 8.66
CA ALA A 53 12.61 -0.16 9.40
C ALA A 53 13.23 -0.77 10.67
N HIS A 54 12.46 -1.59 11.41
CA HIS A 54 13.00 -2.28 12.57
C HIS A 54 14.04 -3.36 12.20
N VAL A 55 13.82 -4.08 11.09
CA VAL A 55 14.83 -5.02 10.58
C VAL A 55 16.11 -4.28 10.19
N GLU A 56 16.01 -3.13 9.53
CA GLU A 56 17.14 -2.27 9.18
C GLU A 56 17.90 -1.78 10.43
N GLU A 57 17.19 -1.35 11.46
CA GLU A 57 17.75 -0.97 12.77
C GLU A 57 18.55 -2.14 13.38
N VAL A 58 17.94 -3.31 13.55
CA VAL A 58 18.58 -4.52 14.12
C VAL A 58 19.82 -4.94 13.30
N LEU A 59 19.74 -4.88 11.96
CA LEU A 59 20.86 -5.22 11.09
C LEU A 59 22.02 -4.21 11.17
N SER A 60 21.70 -2.93 11.35
CA SER A 60 22.70 -1.87 11.54
C SER A 60 23.47 -2.05 12.86
N GLU A 61 22.78 -2.45 13.93
CA GLU A 61 23.36 -2.66 15.26
C GLU A 61 24.26 -3.90 15.34
N HIS A 62 23.84 -5.00 14.72
CA HIS A 62 24.52 -6.29 14.87
C HIS A 62 25.50 -6.66 13.74
N ASN A 63 25.37 -6.11 12.53
CA ASN A 63 26.09 -6.60 11.35
C ASN A 63 26.85 -5.55 10.51
N LYS A 64 27.07 -4.33 11.03
CA LYS A 64 27.78 -3.24 10.31
C LYS A 64 27.25 -2.99 8.89
N LEU A 65 25.96 -3.24 8.65
CA LEU A 65 25.32 -2.88 7.39
C LEU A 65 25.10 -1.36 7.39
N SER A 66 25.67 -0.68 6.40
CA SER A 66 25.38 0.74 6.16
C SER A 66 24.05 0.85 5.42
N LEU A 67 23.11 1.62 5.97
CA LEU A 67 21.81 1.88 5.34
C LEU A 67 21.95 2.59 3.99
N ASP A 68 23.03 3.34 3.77
CA ASP A 68 23.36 3.94 2.47
C ASP A 68 23.59 2.88 1.38
N SER A 69 24.10 1.70 1.76
CA SER A 69 24.31 0.58 0.85
C SER A 69 22.98 -0.06 0.41
N LEU A 70 21.91 0.07 1.19
CA LEU A 70 20.57 -0.41 0.81
C LEU A 70 19.88 0.55 -0.16
N SER A 71 20.10 1.86 0.02
CA SER A 71 19.49 2.89 -0.84
C SER A 71 20.11 2.95 -2.24
N THR A 72 21.39 2.59 -2.36
CA THR A 72 22.16 2.65 -3.61
C THR A 72 22.54 1.27 -4.16
N GLY A 73 22.43 0.23 -3.34
CA GLY A 73 22.77 -1.13 -3.69
C GLY A 73 21.73 -1.74 -4.63
N LYS A 74 22.22 -2.43 -5.66
CA LYS A 74 21.38 -3.35 -6.43
C LYS A 74 21.43 -4.73 -5.78
N PRO A 75 20.32 -5.48 -5.79
CA PRO A 75 20.35 -6.92 -5.49
C PRO A 75 21.44 -7.63 -6.30
N SER A 76 21.96 -8.74 -5.78
CA SER A 76 22.86 -9.58 -6.57
C SER A 76 22.17 -10.04 -7.86
N ALA A 77 22.92 -10.33 -8.93
CA ALA A 77 22.33 -10.75 -10.20
C ALA A 77 21.40 -11.97 -10.05
N LEU A 78 21.77 -12.92 -9.18
CA LEU A 78 20.94 -14.09 -8.87
C LEU A 78 19.65 -13.72 -8.13
N LEU A 79 19.71 -12.81 -7.15
CA LEU A 79 18.54 -12.36 -6.42
C LEU A 79 17.62 -11.50 -7.30
N GLN A 80 18.20 -10.67 -8.17
CA GLN A 80 17.45 -9.86 -9.12
C GLN A 80 16.63 -10.74 -10.07
N GLU A 81 17.24 -11.79 -10.63
CA GLU A 81 16.54 -12.74 -11.52
C GLU A 81 15.38 -13.44 -10.80
N GLN A 82 15.58 -13.84 -9.55
CA GLN A 82 14.52 -14.43 -8.73
C GLN A 82 13.37 -13.44 -8.48
N LEU A 83 13.68 -12.22 -8.09
CA LEU A 83 12.68 -11.17 -7.84
C LEU A 83 11.92 -10.79 -9.11
N ASP A 84 12.59 -10.78 -10.27
CA ASP A 84 11.96 -10.49 -11.55
C ASP A 84 11.00 -11.62 -11.95
N LEU A 85 11.37 -12.89 -11.76
CA LEU A 85 10.49 -14.04 -11.96
C LEU A 85 9.25 -13.98 -11.06
N GLU A 86 9.43 -13.67 -9.77
CA GLU A 86 8.32 -13.51 -8.82
C GLU A 86 7.39 -12.36 -9.25
N ARG A 87 7.97 -11.21 -9.64
CA ARG A 87 7.20 -10.07 -10.13
C ARG A 87 6.36 -10.44 -11.36
N THR A 88 6.96 -11.13 -12.33
CA THR A 88 6.27 -11.62 -13.52
C THR A 88 5.11 -12.54 -13.17
N GLN A 89 5.29 -13.47 -12.24
CA GLN A 89 4.23 -14.40 -11.83
C GLN A 89 3.06 -13.66 -11.17
N ILE A 90 3.37 -12.67 -10.32
CA ILE A 90 2.36 -11.83 -9.68
C ILE A 90 1.59 -11.02 -10.72
N ILE A 91 2.28 -10.36 -11.65
CA ILE A 91 1.67 -9.58 -12.75
C ILE A 91 0.75 -10.50 -13.56
N LYS A 92 1.24 -11.64 -14.04
CA LYS A 92 0.42 -12.61 -14.80
C LYS A 92 -0.81 -13.07 -14.02
N ARG A 93 -0.67 -13.32 -12.72
CA ARG A 93 -1.79 -13.71 -11.87
C ARG A 93 -2.83 -12.59 -11.73
N ILE A 94 -2.40 -11.34 -11.55
CA ILE A 94 -3.30 -10.19 -11.37
C ILE A 94 -3.97 -9.84 -12.68
N TYR A 95 -3.19 -9.58 -13.74
CA TYR A 95 -3.71 -9.18 -15.04
C TYR A 95 -4.46 -10.32 -15.73
N GLY A 96 -4.00 -11.57 -15.60
CA GLY A 96 -4.75 -12.73 -16.09
C GLY A 96 -6.11 -12.88 -15.41
N ARG A 97 -6.24 -12.56 -14.11
CA ARG A 97 -7.55 -12.56 -13.43
C ARG A 97 -8.45 -11.40 -13.87
N LEU A 98 -7.88 -10.20 -14.02
CA LEU A 98 -8.64 -8.99 -14.35
C LEU A 98 -9.07 -8.93 -15.82
N TYR A 99 -8.24 -9.45 -16.72
CA TYR A 99 -8.40 -9.30 -18.17
C TYR A 99 -8.49 -10.65 -18.91
N SER A 100 -8.75 -11.78 -18.24
CA SER A 100 -8.91 -13.09 -18.90
C SER A 100 -9.93 -13.07 -20.04
N LYS A 101 -11.00 -12.29 -19.88
CA LYS A 101 -12.04 -12.12 -20.91
C LYS A 101 -11.57 -11.31 -22.13
N TYR A 102 -10.46 -10.58 -22.01
CA TYR A 102 -9.88 -9.71 -23.04
C TYR A 102 -8.49 -10.18 -23.50
N GLY A 103 -8.03 -11.36 -23.08
CA GLY A 103 -6.72 -11.91 -23.44
C GLY A 103 -5.55 -11.37 -22.60
N GLY A 104 -5.78 -10.87 -21.39
CA GLY A 104 -4.69 -10.42 -20.49
C GLY A 104 -3.79 -11.55 -19.99
N ASP A 105 -4.28 -12.78 -20.06
CA ASP A 105 -3.57 -14.04 -19.89
C ASP A 105 -2.54 -14.33 -21.02
N VAL A 106 -2.60 -13.60 -22.13
CA VAL A 106 -1.63 -13.61 -23.24
C VAL A 106 -0.86 -12.29 -23.40
N ALA A 107 -1.11 -11.28 -22.56
CA ALA A 107 -0.42 -10.00 -22.63
C ALA A 107 1.07 -10.14 -22.25
N GLU A 108 1.97 -9.76 -23.17
CA GLU A 108 3.41 -9.77 -22.93
C GLU A 108 3.82 -8.75 -21.85
N GLU A 109 4.82 -9.12 -21.04
CA GLU A 109 5.38 -8.36 -19.89
C GLU A 109 5.60 -6.87 -20.15
N LYS A 110 5.88 -6.50 -21.41
CA LYS A 110 6.15 -5.11 -21.82
C LYS A 110 4.96 -4.15 -21.70
N SER A 111 3.75 -4.66 -21.48
CA SER A 111 2.55 -3.82 -21.38
C SER A 111 2.20 -3.42 -19.94
N ALA A 112 2.94 -3.91 -18.94
CA ALA A 112 2.63 -3.75 -17.52
C ALA A 112 3.67 -2.95 -16.71
N ILE A 113 4.64 -2.31 -17.38
CA ILE A 113 5.69 -1.47 -16.79
C ILE A 113 5.64 -0.08 -17.40
#